data_AF-A0A1G8SCW6-F1
#
_entry.id   AF-A0A1G8SCW6-F1
#
_cell.length_a   1.000
_cell.length_b   1.000
_cell.length_c   1.000
_cell.angle_alpha   90.00
_cell.angle_beta   90.00
_cell.angle_gamma   90.00
#
_symmetry.space_group_name_H-M   'P 1'
#
loop_
_entity.id
_entity.type
_entity.pdbx_description
1 polymer ?
#
loop_
_entity_poly.entity_id
_entity_poly.type
_entity_poly.pdbx_seq_one_letter_code
_entity_poly.pdbx_strand_id
1 'polypeptide(L)'
;MSISRRVTLQAISAFLVAALAVIAPISSVSAATSAPATASIRAAHFSPQTPGMDVYLSSYSGSMTKLWQKAATYGTVGPYVPVAAGLYIVSLRPAGAAATTPAMLSWILQAKGGGAYTAAVVGTKSGGTSSDVKGVVFTDNLTPPPAHDARVRLIQAASNAPAADVVAVHGPTVAANTAFGASTGYALVPAGTWPLVARSTGRPAITTTGSVSVPAGSVTTVVLLNGPGNTLKLRSVLDASAPAVVPVGSVDAGGGGMAPNRSAPQSRIGEGLQVGVAALVLLVTGGYLLTLRRHASATASRS
;
A
#
# COMPACT_ATOMS: atom_id res chain seq x y z
N MET A 1 -66.35 32.32 -51.07
CA MET A 1 -65.17 33.05 -51.57
C MET A 1 -64.34 33.53 -50.38
N SER A 2 -63.39 32.72 -49.92
CA SER A 2 -62.16 33.06 -49.17
C SER A 2 -61.42 31.71 -48.92
N ILE A 3 -60.35 31.36 -49.64
CA ILE A 3 -58.95 31.83 -49.53
C ILE A 3 -58.39 31.51 -48.12
N SER A 4 -57.77 30.33 -47.97
CA SER A 4 -56.31 30.13 -47.74
C SER A 4 -55.96 29.96 -46.25
N ARG A 5 -55.00 29.16 -45.77
CA ARG A 5 -53.82 28.50 -46.36
C ARG A 5 -53.27 27.49 -45.31
N ARG A 6 -52.97 26.26 -45.75
CA ARG A 6 -51.75 25.42 -45.55
C ARG A 6 -51.20 25.23 -44.12
N VAL A 7 -50.81 24.03 -43.69
CA VAL A 7 -49.50 23.36 -43.96
C VAL A 7 -49.59 21.96 -43.30
N THR A 8 -49.67 20.82 -44.04
CA THR A 8 -48.60 19.82 -44.34
C THR A 8 -47.97 19.13 -43.10
N LEU A 9 -47.70 17.81 -42.97
CA LEU A 9 -47.39 16.68 -43.88
C LEU A 9 -47.51 15.30 -43.13
N GLN A 10 -47.92 14.26 -43.88
CA GLN A 10 -47.39 12.86 -43.98
C GLN A 10 -46.91 12.08 -42.71
N ALA A 11 -47.48 10.91 -42.34
CA ALA A 11 -47.43 9.55 -42.92
C ALA A 11 -46.15 8.73 -42.60
N ILE A 12 -46.29 7.38 -42.58
CA ILE A 12 -45.25 6.29 -42.52
C ILE A 12 -44.96 5.78 -41.09
N SER A 13 -44.80 4.49 -40.75
CA SER A 13 -45.07 3.16 -41.34
C SER A 13 -44.84 2.10 -40.23
N ALA A 14 -45.39 0.91 -40.41
CA ALA A 14 -45.17 -0.28 -39.59
C ALA A 14 -43.71 -0.79 -39.67
N PHE A 15 -43.19 -1.43 -38.60
CA PHE A 15 -42.33 -2.61 -38.71
C PHE A 15 -42.21 -3.42 -37.39
N LEU A 16 -42.25 -4.74 -37.59
CA LEU A 16 -42.18 -5.94 -36.75
C LEU A 16 -40.90 -6.10 -35.90
N VAL A 17 -40.96 -6.65 -34.66
CA VAL A 17 -39.88 -7.53 -34.12
C VAL A 17 -40.42 -8.55 -33.10
N ALA A 18 -40.05 -9.81 -33.30
CA ALA A 18 -40.33 -10.99 -32.50
C ALA A 18 -39.46 -11.09 -31.22
N ALA A 19 -40.03 -11.59 -30.13
CA ALA A 19 -39.35 -11.81 -28.86
C ALA A 19 -38.61 -13.16 -28.85
N LEU A 20 -37.27 -13.12 -28.96
CA LEU A 20 -36.40 -14.27 -28.73
C LEU A 20 -35.77 -14.13 -27.33
N ALA A 21 -36.16 -15.01 -26.40
CA ALA A 21 -35.57 -15.08 -25.08
C ALA A 21 -34.18 -15.74 -25.16
N VAL A 22 -33.14 -14.93 -25.32
CA VAL A 22 -31.75 -15.36 -25.17
C VAL A 22 -31.42 -15.31 -23.68
N ILE A 23 -31.33 -16.47 -23.04
CA ILE A 23 -30.72 -16.62 -21.71
C ILE A 23 -29.21 -16.49 -21.91
N ALA A 24 -28.68 -15.28 -21.76
CA ALA A 24 -27.24 -15.05 -21.72
C ALA A 24 -26.67 -15.57 -20.39
N PRO A 25 -25.51 -16.27 -20.39
CA PRO A 25 -24.82 -16.57 -19.15
C PRO A 25 -24.39 -15.25 -18.50
N ILE A 26 -24.84 -15.02 -17.27
CA ILE A 26 -24.33 -13.95 -16.42
C ILE A 26 -22.86 -14.22 -16.13
N SER A 27 -21.97 -13.64 -16.94
CA SER A 27 -20.55 -13.59 -16.63
C SER A 27 -20.39 -12.96 -15.26
N SER A 28 -19.86 -13.72 -14.30
CA SER A 28 -19.51 -13.21 -12.98
C SER A 28 -18.55 -12.04 -13.15
N VAL A 29 -19.03 -10.82 -12.95
CA VAL A 29 -18.17 -9.63 -12.84
C VAL A 29 -17.33 -9.86 -11.60
N SER A 30 -16.06 -10.22 -11.78
CA SER A 30 -15.12 -10.24 -10.67
C SER A 30 -15.12 -8.83 -10.09
N ALA A 31 -15.55 -8.69 -8.83
CA ALA A 31 -15.49 -7.41 -8.15
C ALA A 31 -14.04 -6.92 -8.23
N ALA A 32 -13.82 -5.81 -8.92
CA ALA A 32 -12.51 -5.17 -8.91
C ALA A 32 -12.24 -4.79 -7.46
N THR A 33 -11.29 -5.47 -6.82
CA THR A 33 -10.86 -5.14 -5.47
C THR A 33 -10.41 -3.68 -5.49
N SER A 34 -11.12 -2.80 -4.79
CA SER A 34 -10.73 -1.39 -4.72
C SER A 34 -9.31 -1.31 -4.18
N ALA A 35 -8.44 -0.57 -4.86
CA ALA A 35 -7.08 -0.34 -4.37
C ALA A 35 -7.15 0.17 -2.91
N PRO A 36 -6.24 -0.27 -2.03
CA PRO A 36 -6.32 0.11 -0.63
C PRO A 36 -6.36 1.63 -0.47
N ALA A 37 -7.20 2.14 0.43
CA ALA A 37 -7.34 3.59 0.60
C ALA A 37 -6.13 4.24 1.28
N THR A 38 -5.22 3.46 1.86
CA THR A 38 -4.08 3.92 2.65
C THR A 38 -2.75 3.41 2.13
N ALA A 39 -1.69 4.14 2.43
CA ALA A 39 -0.30 3.79 2.21
C ALA A 39 0.50 3.93 3.51
N SER A 40 1.63 3.24 3.63
CA SER A 40 2.54 3.37 4.77
C SER A 40 3.72 4.26 4.38
N ILE A 41 4.06 5.26 5.20
CA ILE A 41 5.19 6.15 4.93
C ILE A 41 6.07 6.30 6.15
N ARG A 42 7.38 6.50 5.96
CA ARG A 42 8.30 6.95 7.03
C ARG A 42 9.28 8.00 6.56
N ALA A 43 9.76 8.82 7.48
CA ALA A 43 10.79 9.82 7.23
C ALA A 43 12.17 9.25 7.55
N ALA A 44 13.19 9.66 6.78
CA ALA A 44 14.59 9.35 7.08
C ALA A 44 15.51 10.55 6.81
N HIS A 45 16.60 10.63 7.56
CA HIS A 45 17.59 11.68 7.42
C HIS A 45 18.98 11.11 7.16
N PHE A 46 19.43 11.21 5.91
CA PHE A 46 20.67 10.62 5.40
C PHE A 46 21.64 11.68 4.87
N SER A 47 21.55 12.92 5.37
CA SER A 47 22.47 14.00 5.04
C SER A 47 23.37 14.32 6.25
N PRO A 48 24.66 13.95 6.23
CA PRO A 48 25.54 13.98 7.42
C PRO A 48 25.95 15.37 7.91
N GLN A 49 25.80 16.41 7.09
CA GLN A 49 26.23 17.78 7.40
C GLN A 49 25.05 18.74 7.47
N THR A 50 23.83 18.21 7.38
CA THR A 50 22.63 19.00 7.62
C THR A 50 22.37 18.98 9.13
N PRO A 51 22.08 20.14 9.76
CA PRO A 51 21.78 20.19 11.19
C PRO A 51 20.49 19.45 11.51
N GLY A 52 20.11 19.36 12.79
CA GLY A 52 18.81 18.77 13.16
C GLY A 52 17.66 19.46 12.41
N MET A 53 16.76 18.66 11.83
CA MET A 53 15.65 19.16 11.01
C MET A 53 14.30 18.63 11.49
N ASP A 54 13.30 19.49 11.45
CA ASP A 54 11.90 19.10 11.52
C ASP A 54 11.40 18.75 10.12
N VAL A 55 10.79 17.58 9.98
CA VAL A 55 10.18 17.10 8.74
C VAL A 55 8.68 17.28 8.85
N TYR A 56 8.11 18.06 7.94
CA TYR A 56 6.68 18.26 7.79
C TYR A 56 6.15 17.46 6.61
N LEU A 57 4.93 16.98 6.75
CA LEU A 57 4.16 16.34 5.69
C LEU A 57 2.90 17.16 5.47
N SER A 58 2.68 17.62 4.25
CA SER A 58 1.48 18.36 3.86
C SER A 58 0.77 17.63 2.72
N SER A 59 -0.55 17.49 2.80
CA SER A 59 -1.34 17.01 1.65
C SER A 59 -1.31 18.06 0.54
N TYR A 60 -1.22 17.63 -0.71
CA TYR A 60 -1.21 18.56 -1.84
C TYR A 60 -2.49 19.42 -1.92
N SER A 61 -3.63 18.92 -1.45
CA SER A 61 -4.88 19.68 -1.35
C SER A 61 -4.86 20.80 -0.29
N GLY A 62 -3.82 20.89 0.53
CA GLY A 62 -3.72 21.83 1.66
C GLY A 62 -4.56 21.46 2.89
N SER A 63 -5.32 20.35 2.85
CA SER A 63 -6.23 19.94 3.93
C SER A 63 -5.52 19.48 5.20
N MET A 64 -4.23 19.12 5.12
CA MET A 64 -3.44 18.64 6.24
C MET A 64 -2.00 19.15 6.14
N THR A 65 -1.45 19.56 7.28
CA THR A 65 0.00 19.71 7.50
C THR A 65 0.32 19.19 8.89
N LYS A 66 1.30 18.29 8.99
CA LYS A 66 1.70 17.65 10.24
C LYS A 66 3.22 17.70 10.41
N LEU A 67 3.68 18.02 11.62
CA LEU A 67 5.05 17.72 12.03
C LEU A 67 5.20 16.20 12.10
N TRP A 68 5.85 15.64 11.09
CA TRP A 68 5.92 14.20 10.88
C TRP A 68 7.11 13.57 11.61
N GLN A 69 8.25 14.24 11.61
CA GLN A 69 9.44 13.84 12.37
C GLN A 69 10.06 15.08 13.00
N LYS A 70 10.18 15.07 14.33
CA LYS A 70 10.81 16.16 15.10
C LYS A 70 12.32 15.94 15.20
N ALA A 71 13.09 17.01 15.03
CA ALA A 71 14.53 17.08 15.26
C ALA A 71 15.32 15.86 14.72
N ALA A 72 15.01 15.44 13.50
CA ALA A 72 15.73 14.37 12.83
C ALA A 72 17.20 14.78 12.67
N THR A 73 18.11 13.86 12.96
CA THR A 73 19.56 14.02 12.75
C THR A 73 20.08 12.92 11.83
N TYR A 74 21.35 13.03 11.40
CA TYR A 74 21.94 12.05 10.49
C TYR A 74 21.81 10.59 10.97
N GLY A 75 21.29 9.74 10.09
CA GLY A 75 20.98 8.34 10.36
C GLY A 75 19.63 8.10 11.02
N THR A 76 18.82 9.14 11.29
CA THR A 76 17.46 8.97 11.81
C THR A 76 16.58 8.27 10.79
N VAL A 77 15.85 7.25 11.23
CA VAL A 77 14.78 6.60 10.47
C VAL A 77 13.58 6.49 11.40
N GLY A 78 12.48 7.14 11.02
CA GLY A 78 11.23 7.13 11.79
C GLY A 78 10.43 5.84 11.59
N PRO A 79 9.40 5.62 12.41
CA PRO A 79 8.46 4.51 12.21
C PRO A 79 7.61 4.73 10.95
N TYR A 80 7.06 3.64 10.40
CA TYR A 80 5.99 3.77 9.41
C TYR A 80 4.72 4.29 10.05
N VAL A 81 4.06 5.21 9.36
CA VAL A 81 2.73 5.72 9.71
C VAL A 81 1.80 5.56 8.52
N PRO A 82 0.53 5.19 8.74
CA PRO A 82 -0.44 5.13 7.68
C PRO A 82 -0.87 6.54 7.26
N VAL A 83 -1.07 6.74 5.97
CA VAL A 83 -1.67 7.94 5.38
C VAL A 83 -2.69 7.53 4.31
N ALA A 84 -3.63 8.43 3.99
CA ALA A 84 -4.47 8.23 2.82
C ALA A 84 -3.62 8.17 1.55
N ALA A 85 -4.07 7.40 0.55
CA ALA A 85 -3.47 7.45 -0.77
C ALA A 85 -3.61 8.87 -1.35
N GLY A 86 -2.54 9.41 -1.91
CA GLY A 86 -2.54 10.78 -2.40
C GLY A 86 -1.15 11.35 -2.64
N LEU A 87 -1.15 12.62 -3.02
CA LEU A 87 0.05 13.38 -3.32
C LEU A 87 0.37 14.27 -2.10
N TYR A 88 1.60 14.19 -1.63
CA TYR A 88 2.09 14.91 -0.46
C TYR A 88 3.33 15.73 -0.80
N ILE A 89 3.50 16.83 -0.08
CA ILE A 89 4.72 17.62 -0.05
C ILE A 89 5.42 17.32 1.27
N VAL A 90 6.66 16.84 1.18
CA VAL A 90 7.56 16.68 2.32
C VAL A 90 8.44 17.92 2.39
N SER A 91 8.51 18.56 3.54
CA SER A 91 9.26 19.80 3.74
C SER A 91 10.20 19.70 4.94
N LEU A 92 11.45 20.15 4.76
CA LEU A 92 12.43 20.26 5.85
C LEU A 92 12.56 21.70 6.31
N ARG A 93 12.54 21.87 7.64
CA ARG A 93 12.80 23.12 8.32
C ARG A 93 13.84 22.89 9.43
N PRO A 94 14.63 23.91 9.80
CA PRO A 94 15.50 23.82 10.97
C PRO A 94 14.71 23.34 12.20
N ALA A 95 15.29 22.43 12.98
CA ALA A 95 14.61 21.91 14.16
C ALA A 95 14.22 23.02 15.14
N GLY A 96 12.98 23.00 15.61
CA GLY A 96 12.44 24.00 16.53
C GLY A 96 12.04 25.32 15.87
N ALA A 97 12.23 25.49 14.56
CA ALA A 97 11.72 26.65 13.84
C ALA A 97 10.18 26.63 13.78
N ALA A 98 9.58 27.81 13.64
CA ALA A 98 8.14 27.94 13.48
C ALA A 98 7.66 27.18 12.23
N ALA A 99 6.44 26.62 12.27
CA ALA A 99 5.85 25.95 11.11
C ALA A 99 5.56 26.90 9.93
N THR A 100 5.67 28.21 10.13
CA THR A 100 5.58 29.25 9.08
C THR A 100 6.92 29.58 8.44
N THR A 101 8.04 29.13 9.03
CA THR A 101 9.37 29.35 8.46
C THR A 101 9.44 28.71 7.07
N PRO A 102 10.02 29.41 6.06
CA PRO A 102 10.22 28.83 4.75
C PRO A 102 10.97 27.49 4.83
N ALA A 103 10.49 26.49 4.09
CA ALA A 103 11.17 25.21 4.03
C ALA A 103 12.53 25.37 3.33
N MET A 104 13.59 24.78 3.91
CA MET A 104 14.91 24.74 3.29
C MET A 104 14.90 23.86 2.03
N LEU A 105 14.08 22.82 2.05
CA LEU A 105 13.93 21.85 0.98
C LEU A 105 12.50 21.30 1.02
N SER A 106 11.88 21.15 -0.15
CA SER A 106 10.61 20.46 -0.32
C SER A 106 10.65 19.52 -1.52
N TRP A 107 9.97 18.38 -1.43
CA TRP A 107 9.79 17.46 -2.55
C TRP A 107 8.46 16.73 -2.47
N ILE A 108 8.11 16.06 -3.57
CA ILE A 108 6.85 15.34 -3.73
C ILE A 108 7.01 13.88 -3.27
N LEU A 109 6.03 13.42 -2.51
CA LEU A 109 5.79 12.01 -2.19
C LEU A 109 4.43 11.61 -2.76
N GLN A 110 4.40 10.68 -3.71
CA GLN A 110 3.17 10.07 -4.19
C GLN A 110 2.91 8.76 -3.45
N ALA A 111 1.98 8.80 -2.50
CA ALA A 111 1.59 7.65 -1.70
C ALA A 111 0.48 6.87 -2.43
N LYS A 112 0.81 5.74 -3.04
CA LYS A 112 -0.20 4.87 -3.67
C LYS A 112 -0.77 3.89 -2.65
N GLY A 113 -2.07 3.63 -2.76
CA GLY A 113 -2.78 2.65 -1.94
C GLY A 113 -2.07 1.30 -1.87
N GLY A 114 -1.88 0.78 -0.66
CA GLY A 114 -1.18 -0.49 -0.39
C GLY A 114 0.34 -0.41 -0.49
N GLY A 115 0.89 0.72 -0.94
CA GLY A 115 2.33 0.95 -1.04
C GLY A 115 2.96 1.32 0.30
N ALA A 116 4.27 1.11 0.39
CA ALA A 116 5.10 1.59 1.49
C ALA A 116 6.25 2.44 0.96
N TYR A 117 6.60 3.53 1.66
CA TYR A 117 7.58 4.50 1.18
C TYR A 117 8.47 5.06 2.29
N THR A 118 9.75 5.23 1.99
CA THR A 118 10.72 5.95 2.83
C THR A 118 11.05 7.26 2.14
N ALA A 119 10.56 8.38 2.69
CA ALA A 119 10.93 9.72 2.23
C ALA A 119 12.17 10.17 2.99
N ALA A 120 13.29 10.27 2.27
CA ALA A 120 14.59 10.59 2.84
C ALA A 120 15.11 11.93 2.33
N VAL A 121 15.81 12.67 3.20
CA VAL A 121 16.76 13.69 2.75
C VAL A 121 18.13 13.06 2.60
N VAL A 122 18.79 13.27 1.46
CA VAL A 122 20.14 12.80 1.13
C VAL A 122 20.99 13.98 0.66
N GLY A 123 22.30 13.77 0.51
CA GLY A 123 23.22 14.82 0.06
C GLY A 123 24.13 15.37 1.16
N THR A 124 25.11 16.16 0.78
CA THR A 124 26.06 16.83 1.69
C THR A 124 25.91 18.34 1.58
N LYS A 125 26.24 19.07 2.64
CA LYS A 125 26.42 20.52 2.52
C LYS A 125 27.91 20.76 2.26
N SER A 126 28.30 20.95 1.01
CA SER A 126 29.66 21.35 0.68
C SER A 126 29.75 22.89 0.59
N GLY A 127 30.80 23.48 1.16
CA GLY A 127 31.07 24.92 1.03
C GLY A 127 30.04 25.86 1.67
N GLY A 128 29.21 25.38 2.62
CA GLY A 128 28.21 26.20 3.31
C GLY A 128 26.89 26.40 2.55
N THR A 129 26.72 25.81 1.37
CA THR A 129 25.47 25.85 0.60
C THR A 129 24.72 24.51 0.68
N SER A 130 23.38 24.56 0.68
CA SER A 130 22.52 23.37 0.71
C SER A 130 22.23 22.77 -0.68
N SER A 131 22.93 23.20 -1.73
CA SER A 131 22.61 22.87 -3.13
C SER A 131 22.66 21.38 -3.47
N ASP A 132 23.48 20.61 -2.74
CA ASP A 132 23.61 19.17 -2.99
C ASP A 132 22.68 18.33 -2.09
N VAL A 133 21.89 18.97 -1.22
CA VAL A 133 20.89 18.31 -0.37
C VAL A 133 19.57 18.19 -1.14
N LYS A 134 19.07 16.96 -1.27
CA LYS A 134 17.84 16.66 -2.04
C LYS A 134 16.94 15.67 -1.32
N GLY A 135 15.67 15.70 -1.70
CA GLY A 135 14.68 14.71 -1.30
C GLY A 135 14.73 13.49 -2.21
N VAL A 136 14.62 12.30 -1.63
CA VAL A 136 14.49 11.02 -2.34
C VAL A 136 13.34 10.23 -1.72
N VAL A 137 12.57 9.55 -2.55
CA VAL A 137 11.53 8.63 -2.10
C VAL A 137 11.91 7.23 -2.54
N PHE A 138 12.15 6.35 -1.57
CA PHE A 138 12.32 4.92 -1.82
C PHE A 138 10.96 4.23 -1.74
N THR A 139 10.71 3.31 -2.68
CA THR A 139 9.57 2.38 -2.57
C THR A 139 10.00 1.17 -1.77
N ASP A 140 9.18 0.80 -0.79
CA ASP A 140 9.49 -0.25 0.17
C ASP A 140 8.63 -1.48 -0.08
N ASN A 141 9.25 -2.65 -0.04
CA ASN A 141 8.54 -3.92 -0.14
C ASN A 141 8.42 -4.52 1.26
N LEU A 142 7.30 -4.27 1.92
CA LEU A 142 7.00 -4.79 3.25
C LEU A 142 6.25 -6.13 3.20
N THR A 143 6.19 -6.80 2.05
CA THR A 143 5.54 -8.11 1.96
C THR A 143 6.30 -9.13 2.81
N PRO A 144 5.61 -9.90 3.66
CA PRO A 144 6.24 -10.94 4.45
C PRO A 144 7.04 -11.90 3.56
N PRO A 145 8.28 -12.26 3.93
CA PRO A 145 9.01 -13.33 3.25
C PRO A 145 8.39 -14.70 3.56
N PRO A 146 8.75 -15.74 2.79
CA PRO A 146 8.48 -17.13 3.15
C PRO A 146 8.98 -17.49 4.56
N ALA A 147 8.43 -18.57 5.12
CA ALA A 147 8.88 -19.09 6.41
C ALA A 147 10.40 -19.37 6.37
N HIS A 148 11.09 -19.10 7.49
CA HIS A 148 12.54 -19.21 7.66
C HIS A 148 13.43 -18.23 6.89
N ASP A 149 12.85 -17.41 6.00
CA ASP A 149 13.58 -16.38 5.25
C ASP A 149 13.38 -14.98 5.83
N ALA A 150 14.23 -14.06 5.41
CA ALA A 150 14.13 -12.63 5.63
C ALA A 150 14.32 -11.88 4.31
N ARG A 151 13.72 -10.68 4.19
CA ARG A 151 14.02 -9.72 3.11
C ARG A 151 15.03 -8.70 3.59
N VAL A 152 16.04 -8.41 2.77
CA VAL A 152 17.06 -7.42 3.09
C VAL A 152 17.32 -6.52 1.90
N ARG A 153 17.47 -5.22 2.12
CA ARG A 153 18.06 -4.29 1.16
C ARG A 153 19.13 -3.43 1.81
N LEU A 154 19.96 -2.78 1.00
CA LEU A 154 20.86 -1.72 1.42
C LEU A 154 20.32 -0.36 0.96
N ILE A 155 20.42 0.65 1.83
CA ILE A 155 20.43 2.06 1.44
C ILE A 155 21.85 2.60 1.67
N GLN A 156 22.47 3.12 0.62
CA GLN A 156 23.76 3.79 0.73
C GLN A 156 23.53 5.25 1.12
N ALA A 157 23.84 5.59 2.36
CA ALA A 157 23.71 6.93 2.94
C ALA A 157 25.06 7.48 3.43
N ALA A 158 26.18 6.88 3.01
CA ALA A 158 27.53 7.28 3.42
C ALA A 158 28.14 8.19 2.37
N SER A 159 28.14 9.49 2.62
CA SER A 159 28.62 10.50 1.68
C SER A 159 30.14 10.50 1.47
N ASN A 160 30.92 9.94 2.40
CA ASN A 160 32.37 9.78 2.22
C ASN A 160 32.73 8.63 1.27
N ALA A 161 31.74 7.83 0.86
CA ALA A 161 31.84 6.79 -0.14
C ALA A 161 30.92 7.12 -1.34
N PRO A 162 31.48 7.56 -2.49
CA PRO A 162 30.66 7.92 -3.66
C PRO A 162 29.73 6.80 -4.12
N ALA A 163 30.23 5.56 -4.03
CA ALA A 163 29.46 4.34 -4.12
C ALA A 163 30.07 3.29 -3.17
N ALA A 164 29.36 2.19 -2.92
CA ALA A 164 29.83 1.14 -2.01
C ALA A 164 29.46 -0.27 -2.48
N ASP A 165 30.35 -1.20 -2.16
CA ASP A 165 30.11 -2.63 -2.18
C ASP A 165 29.83 -3.10 -0.76
N VAL A 166 28.82 -3.97 -0.60
CA VAL A 166 28.53 -4.64 0.68
C VAL A 166 28.36 -6.11 0.40
N VAL A 167 29.20 -6.93 1.04
CA VAL A 167 29.21 -8.38 0.88
C VAL A 167 28.96 -9.06 2.21
N ALA A 168 28.17 -10.12 2.21
CA ALA A 168 28.10 -11.04 3.33
C ALA A 168 29.32 -11.95 3.33
N VAL A 169 29.98 -12.14 4.48
CA VAL A 169 31.13 -13.05 4.57
C VAL A 169 30.64 -14.48 4.33
N HIS A 170 31.27 -15.18 3.39
CA HIS A 170 30.83 -16.49 2.88
C HIS A 170 29.39 -16.51 2.32
N GLY A 171 28.86 -15.35 1.95
CA GLY A 171 27.49 -15.19 1.46
C GLY A 171 27.43 -14.37 0.18
N PRO A 172 26.22 -13.93 -0.22
CA PRO A 172 26.02 -13.17 -1.43
C PRO A 172 26.50 -11.71 -1.29
N THR A 173 26.69 -11.06 -2.43
CA THR A 173 26.82 -9.61 -2.52
C THR A 173 25.46 -8.97 -2.23
N VAL A 174 25.39 -8.15 -1.19
CA VAL A 174 24.19 -7.40 -0.79
C VAL A 174 24.03 -6.14 -1.64
N ALA A 175 25.16 -5.48 -1.96
CA ALA A 175 25.22 -4.31 -2.81
C ALA A 175 26.49 -4.32 -3.64
N ALA A 176 26.37 -4.01 -4.93
CA ALA A 176 27.51 -3.83 -5.83
C ALA A 176 27.47 -2.40 -6.38
N ASN A 177 28.55 -1.65 -6.19
CA ASN A 177 28.75 -0.28 -6.65
C ASN A 177 27.51 0.63 -6.46
N THR A 178 26.84 0.51 -5.32
CA THR A 178 25.60 1.27 -5.06
C THR A 178 25.95 2.70 -4.72
N ALA A 179 25.48 3.65 -5.52
CA ALA A 179 25.79 5.07 -5.38
C ALA A 179 25.19 5.69 -4.10
N PHE A 180 25.84 6.75 -3.60
CA PHE A 180 25.29 7.54 -2.50
C PHE A 180 23.89 8.08 -2.81
N GLY A 181 22.97 7.88 -1.87
CA GLY A 181 21.56 8.22 -1.99
C GLY A 181 20.73 7.20 -2.77
N ALA A 182 21.31 6.08 -3.20
CA ALA A 182 20.60 4.97 -3.84
C ALA A 182 20.31 3.82 -2.87
N SER A 183 19.39 2.94 -3.28
CA SER A 183 19.10 1.69 -2.60
C SER A 183 19.21 0.51 -3.57
N THR A 184 19.53 -0.66 -3.03
CA THR A 184 19.40 -1.91 -3.77
C THR A 184 17.94 -2.33 -3.87
N GLY A 185 17.67 -3.37 -4.66
CA GLY A 185 16.46 -4.18 -4.49
C GLY A 185 16.48 -4.95 -3.17
N TYR A 186 15.34 -5.56 -2.83
CA TYR A 186 15.26 -6.50 -1.72
C TYR A 186 15.70 -7.90 -2.18
N ALA A 187 16.63 -8.50 -1.46
CA ALA A 187 17.02 -9.89 -1.59
C ALA A 187 16.32 -10.74 -0.52
N LEU A 188 16.01 -11.99 -0.86
CA LEU A 188 15.62 -13.02 0.12
C LEU A 188 16.88 -13.71 0.62
N VAL A 189 17.00 -13.88 1.93
CA VAL A 189 18.12 -14.56 2.57
C VAL A 189 17.61 -15.46 3.69
N PRO A 190 18.31 -16.56 4.00
CA PRO A 190 18.06 -17.31 5.22
C PRO A 190 18.09 -16.40 6.45
N ALA A 191 17.13 -16.61 7.36
CA ALA A 191 17.11 -15.92 8.63
C ALA A 191 18.38 -16.23 9.44
N GLY A 192 18.91 -15.23 10.13
CA GLY A 192 20.10 -15.40 10.95
C GLY A 192 20.86 -14.10 11.17
N THR A 193 22.12 -14.22 11.58
CA THR A 193 23.03 -13.09 11.72
C THR A 193 24.09 -13.16 10.64
N TRP A 194 24.15 -12.14 9.80
CA TRP A 194 25.07 -12.06 8.68
C TRP A 194 26.23 -11.12 9.00
N PRO A 195 27.47 -11.60 9.09
CA PRO A 195 28.65 -10.73 9.06
C PRO A 195 28.75 -10.07 7.68
N LEU A 196 28.92 -8.75 7.66
CA LEU A 196 29.02 -7.94 6.46
C LEU A 196 30.37 -7.20 6.42
N VAL A 197 30.91 -7.09 5.21
CA VAL A 197 32.04 -6.21 4.89
C VAL A 197 31.54 -5.16 3.92
N ALA A 198 31.67 -3.89 4.28
CA ALA A 198 31.29 -2.77 3.42
C ALA A 198 32.52 -1.95 3.04
N ARG A 199 32.69 -1.70 1.75
CA ARG A 199 33.83 -0.98 1.20
C ARG A 199 33.37 0.11 0.25
N SER A 200 33.99 1.28 0.34
CA SER A 200 33.79 2.35 -0.63
C SER A 200 34.40 1.99 -1.98
N THR A 201 33.67 2.22 -3.07
CA THR A 201 34.20 2.16 -4.43
C THR A 201 34.81 3.51 -4.80
N GLY A 202 36.01 3.49 -5.39
CA GLY A 202 36.81 4.70 -5.67
C GLY A 202 37.59 5.26 -4.47
N ARG A 203 37.32 4.81 -3.24
CA ARG A 203 38.12 5.13 -2.03
C ARG A 203 38.35 3.89 -1.15
N PRO A 204 39.13 2.90 -1.60
CA PRO A 204 39.16 1.55 -1.00
C PRO A 204 39.67 1.49 0.44
N ALA A 205 40.38 2.52 0.92
CA ALA A 205 40.79 2.63 2.33
C ALA A 205 39.60 2.87 3.28
N ILE A 206 38.47 3.36 2.77
CA ILE A 206 37.23 3.57 3.53
C ILE A 206 36.44 2.27 3.54
N THR A 207 36.47 1.59 4.69
CA THR A 207 35.84 0.28 4.89
C THR A 207 35.24 0.17 6.29
N THR A 208 34.35 -0.79 6.48
CA THR A 208 33.87 -1.21 7.79
C THR A 208 33.45 -2.68 7.77
N THR A 209 33.42 -3.28 8.94
CA THR A 209 32.82 -4.60 9.14
C THR A 209 31.75 -4.49 10.22
N GLY A 210 30.75 -5.35 10.15
CA GLY A 210 29.68 -5.39 11.12
C GLY A 210 28.83 -6.62 10.95
N SER A 211 27.80 -6.77 11.76
CA SER A 211 26.82 -7.84 11.62
C SER A 211 25.42 -7.26 11.55
N VAL A 212 24.55 -7.93 10.78
CA VAL A 212 23.13 -7.60 10.67
C VAL A 212 22.34 -8.84 11.05
N SER A 213 21.50 -8.71 12.07
CA SER A 213 20.52 -9.73 12.43
C SER A 213 19.27 -9.54 11.57
N VAL A 214 18.83 -10.63 10.93
CA VAL A 214 17.64 -10.69 10.07
C VAL A 214 16.77 -11.86 10.55
N PRO A 215 15.83 -11.62 11.48
CA PRO A 215 14.95 -12.66 12.00
C PRO A 215 14.09 -13.29 10.89
N ALA A 216 13.62 -14.52 11.10
CA ALA A 216 12.69 -15.16 10.17
C ALA A 216 11.39 -14.34 10.08
N GLY A 217 10.83 -14.23 8.87
CA GLY A 217 9.64 -13.42 8.64
C GLY A 217 9.89 -11.91 8.62
N SER A 218 11.13 -11.44 8.70
CA SER A 218 11.43 -9.99 8.76
C SER A 218 11.73 -9.36 7.41
N VAL A 219 11.45 -8.07 7.32
CA VAL A 219 11.93 -7.17 6.28
C VAL A 219 12.87 -6.18 6.96
N THR A 220 14.11 -6.11 6.50
CA THR A 220 15.17 -5.32 7.12
C THR A 220 15.85 -4.42 6.08
N THR A 221 15.99 -3.14 6.39
CA THR A 221 16.86 -2.23 5.65
C THR A 221 18.19 -2.09 6.38
N VAL A 222 19.29 -2.39 5.69
CA VAL A 222 20.64 -2.02 6.15
C VAL A 222 20.95 -0.63 5.60
N VAL A 223 21.31 0.30 6.48
CA VAL A 223 21.73 1.66 6.11
C VAL A 223 23.24 1.76 6.29
N LEU A 224 23.97 2.07 5.21
CA LEU A 224 25.39 2.39 5.27
C LEU A 224 25.55 3.89 5.52
N LEU A 225 26.23 4.27 6.60
CA LEU A 225 26.42 5.64 7.04
C LEU A 225 27.91 6.00 7.12
N ASN A 226 28.24 7.28 7.20
CA ASN A 226 29.56 7.74 7.61
C ASN A 226 29.82 7.29 9.05
N GLY A 227 30.99 6.70 9.27
CA GLY A 227 31.53 6.38 10.58
C GLY A 227 32.47 7.47 11.11
N PRO A 228 32.96 7.32 12.35
CA PRO A 228 33.97 8.23 12.90
C PRO A 228 35.28 8.16 12.09
N GLY A 229 36.06 9.24 12.07
CA GLY A 229 37.42 9.21 11.49
C GLY A 229 37.48 8.76 10.02
N ASN A 230 36.54 9.21 9.19
CA ASN A 230 36.45 8.86 7.76
C ASN A 230 36.23 7.34 7.47
N THR A 231 35.58 6.62 8.38
CA THR A 231 35.18 5.23 8.19
C THR A 231 33.73 5.11 7.72
N LEU A 232 33.21 3.89 7.64
CA LEU A 232 31.80 3.59 7.40
C LEU A 232 31.15 2.98 8.65
N LYS A 233 29.83 3.06 8.73
CA LYS A 233 29.02 2.44 9.79
C LYS A 233 27.82 1.73 9.17
N LEU A 234 27.62 0.47 9.54
CA LEU A 234 26.40 -0.27 9.20
C LEU A 234 25.36 -0.09 10.30
N ARG A 235 24.11 0.17 9.92
CA ARG A 235 22.96 0.21 10.83
C ARG A 235 21.84 -0.66 10.27
N SER A 236 21.34 -1.59 11.07
CA SER A 236 20.13 -2.34 10.73
C SER A 236 18.88 -1.57 11.16
N VAL A 237 17.84 -1.59 10.33
CA VAL A 237 16.50 -1.07 10.62
C VAL A 237 15.48 -2.16 10.29
N LEU A 238 14.75 -2.62 11.30
CA LEU A 238 13.62 -3.53 11.10
C LEU A 238 12.45 -2.74 10.50
N ASP A 239 12.03 -3.11 9.30
CA ASP A 239 10.96 -2.44 8.56
C ASP A 239 9.61 -3.08 8.82
N ALA A 240 9.57 -4.41 8.85
CA ALA A 240 8.40 -5.21 9.18
C ALA A 240 8.84 -6.57 9.73
N SER A 241 7.96 -7.20 10.52
CA SER A 241 8.12 -8.58 10.95
C SER A 241 6.77 -9.27 10.87
N ALA A 242 6.74 -10.48 10.32
CA ALA A 242 5.60 -11.37 10.51
C ALA A 242 5.43 -11.67 12.01
N PRO A 243 4.20 -11.91 12.49
CA PRO A 243 3.98 -12.49 13.82
C PRO A 243 4.74 -13.81 13.92
N ALA A 244 5.29 -14.13 15.09
CA ALA A 244 5.82 -15.45 15.35
C ALA A 244 4.71 -16.48 15.05
N VAL A 245 5.02 -17.52 14.27
CA VAL A 245 4.11 -18.65 14.06
C VAL A 245 3.74 -19.18 15.45
N VAL A 246 2.49 -19.01 15.86
CA VAL A 246 1.97 -19.65 17.06
C VAL A 246 1.99 -21.16 16.77
N PRO A 247 2.61 -22.00 17.61
CA PRO A 247 2.56 -23.44 17.41
C PRO A 247 1.11 -23.88 17.31
N VAL A 248 0.71 -24.39 16.14
CA VAL A 248 -0.58 -25.06 15.96
C VAL A 248 -0.43 -26.49 16.46
N GLY A 249 -0.50 -26.63 17.78
CA GLY A 249 -0.68 -27.90 18.44
C GLY A 249 -1.80 -27.72 19.45
N SER A 250 -2.89 -28.47 19.30
CA SER A 250 -3.73 -28.79 20.44
C SER A 250 -2.83 -29.47 21.46
N VAL A 251 -2.58 -28.84 22.60
CA VAL A 251 -2.22 -29.63 23.78
C VAL A 251 -3.42 -30.55 24.01
N ASP A 252 -3.19 -31.86 24.08
CA ASP A 252 -4.20 -32.79 24.57
C ASP A 252 -4.54 -32.38 26.01
N ALA A 253 -5.55 -31.53 26.17
CA ALA A 253 -6.23 -31.37 27.44
C ALA A 253 -6.93 -32.70 27.69
N GLY A 254 -6.24 -33.57 28.45
CA GLY A 254 -6.64 -34.93 28.73
C GLY A 254 -8.13 -35.05 29.06
N GLY A 255 -8.77 -36.02 28.41
CA GLY A 255 -10.15 -36.40 28.66
C GLY A 255 -10.34 -36.87 30.10
N GLY A 256 -10.72 -35.94 30.98
CA GLY A 256 -11.24 -36.23 32.32
C GLY A 256 -12.76 -36.25 32.26
N GLY A 257 -13.34 -37.44 32.19
CA GLY A 257 -14.78 -37.65 32.19
C GLY A 257 -15.42 -37.27 33.53
N MET A 258 -16.52 -36.53 33.47
CA MET A 258 -17.60 -36.54 34.46
C MET A 258 -18.88 -36.03 33.77
N ALA A 259 -19.68 -36.96 33.26
CA ALA A 259 -21.10 -36.71 33.08
C ALA A 259 -21.77 -36.79 34.47
N PRO A 260 -22.77 -35.94 34.74
CA PRO A 260 -24.08 -36.51 34.87
C PRO A 260 -25.16 -35.70 34.15
N ASN A 261 -25.85 -36.44 33.28
CA ASN A 261 -27.29 -36.41 33.03
C ASN A 261 -28.04 -35.13 33.44
N ARG A 262 -28.41 -34.30 32.45
CA ARG A 262 -29.63 -33.49 32.52
C ARG A 262 -30.42 -33.63 31.23
N SER A 263 -31.62 -34.17 31.42
CA SER A 263 -32.69 -34.38 30.48
C SER A 263 -32.98 -33.13 29.63
N ALA A 264 -33.32 -33.38 28.37
CA ALA A 264 -33.81 -32.40 27.41
C ALA A 264 -35.09 -31.68 27.92
N PRO A 265 -35.44 -30.54 27.30
CA PRO A 265 -36.39 -30.66 26.19
C PRO A 265 -35.93 -29.95 24.91
N GLN A 266 -36.22 -30.62 23.80
CA GLN A 266 -36.12 -30.12 22.43
C GLN A 266 -37.07 -28.94 22.23
N SER A 267 -36.55 -27.80 21.74
CA SER A 267 -37.34 -26.87 20.93
C SER A 267 -36.76 -26.85 19.53
N ARG A 268 -37.48 -27.53 18.64
CA ARG A 268 -37.28 -27.46 17.19
C ARG A 268 -37.81 -26.12 16.69
N ILE A 269 -36.93 -25.32 16.11
CA ILE A 269 -37.20 -24.22 15.19
C ILE A 269 -35.92 -24.15 14.35
N GLY A 270 -35.89 -24.43 13.05
CA GLY A 270 -36.91 -24.54 12.04
C GLY A 270 -36.14 -24.26 10.76
N GLU A 271 -35.64 -25.31 10.12
CA GLU A 271 -35.11 -25.22 8.76
C GLU A 271 -36.26 -24.78 7.85
N GLY A 272 -36.20 -23.54 7.40
CA GLY A 272 -37.24 -23.00 6.54
C GLY A 272 -36.89 -21.58 6.14
N LEU A 273 -36.37 -21.44 4.91
CA LEU A 273 -36.74 -20.43 3.91
C LEU A 273 -35.53 -20.03 3.04
N GLN A 274 -34.98 -20.98 2.27
CA GLN A 274 -34.18 -20.68 1.06
C GLN A 274 -35.00 -20.77 -0.23
N VAL A 275 -36.32 -20.57 -0.15
CA VAL A 275 -37.17 -20.45 -1.35
C VAL A 275 -37.99 -19.17 -1.21
N GLY A 276 -37.43 -18.06 -1.67
CA GLY A 276 -38.04 -16.74 -1.48
C GLY A 276 -37.54 -15.66 -2.42
N VAL A 277 -37.08 -15.99 -3.63
CA VAL A 277 -36.80 -14.96 -4.68
C VAL A 277 -37.38 -15.34 -6.06
N ALA A 278 -37.89 -16.55 -6.27
CA ALA A 278 -38.48 -16.95 -7.56
C ALA A 278 -39.97 -16.59 -7.73
N ALA A 279 -40.65 -16.09 -6.70
CA ALA A 279 -42.11 -15.91 -6.72
C ALA A 279 -42.61 -14.47 -6.98
N LEU A 280 -41.72 -13.48 -7.21
CA LEU A 280 -42.13 -12.10 -7.46
C LEU A 280 -42.15 -11.70 -8.95
N VAL A 281 -41.74 -12.58 -9.86
CA VAL A 281 -41.68 -12.29 -11.31
C VAL A 281 -42.88 -12.87 -12.09
N LEU A 282 -43.70 -13.73 -11.48
CA LEU A 282 -44.89 -14.32 -12.13
C LEU A 282 -46.22 -13.59 -11.84
N LEU A 283 -46.23 -12.57 -10.96
CA LEU A 283 -47.46 -11.80 -10.67
C LEU A 283 -47.59 -10.49 -11.48
N VAL A 284 -46.56 -10.07 -12.22
CA VAL A 284 -46.62 -8.86 -13.07
C VAL A 284 -46.95 -9.19 -14.53
N THR A 285 -46.67 -10.40 -15.00
CA THR A 285 -47.00 -10.85 -16.37
C THR A 285 -48.40 -11.47 -16.49
N GLY A 286 -48.98 -12.01 -15.41
CA GLY A 286 -50.35 -12.54 -15.40
C GLY A 286 -51.46 -11.48 -15.38
N GLY A 287 -51.21 -10.31 -14.77
CA GLY A 287 -52.18 -9.22 -14.68
C GLY A 287 -52.39 -8.45 -16.00
N TYR A 288 -51.37 -8.40 -16.86
CA TYR A 288 -51.41 -7.63 -18.11
C TYR A 288 -52.16 -8.36 -19.24
N LEU A 289 -52.27 -9.70 -19.20
CA LEU A 289 -52.99 -10.49 -20.20
C LEU A 289 -54.50 -10.64 -19.91
N LEU A 290 -54.97 -10.27 -18.71
CA LEU A 290 -56.39 -10.31 -18.33
C LEU A 290 -57.13 -8.99 -18.58
N THR A 291 -56.44 -7.86 -18.74
CA THR A 291 -57.04 -6.56 -19.11
C THR A 291 -57.26 -6.41 -20.61
N LEU A 292 -56.46 -7.08 -21.46
CA LEU A 292 -56.64 -7.08 -22.92
C LEU A 292 -57.78 -7.98 -23.41
N ARG A 293 -58.28 -8.89 -22.56
CA ARG A 293 -59.43 -9.77 -22.88
C ARG A 293 -60.79 -9.15 -22.54
N ARG A 294 -60.83 -8.06 -21.77
CA ARG A 294 -62.07 -7.35 -21.40
C ARG A 294 -62.42 -6.17 -22.31
N HIS A 295 -61.49 -5.68 -23.12
CA HIS A 295 -61.76 -4.62 -24.11
C HIS A 295 -62.12 -5.13 -25.52
N ALA A 296 -62.03 -6.45 -25.76
CA ALA A 296 -62.38 -7.06 -27.05
C ALA A 296 -63.82 -7.60 -27.14
N SER A 297 -64.65 -7.42 -26.11
CA SER A 297 -66.05 -7.90 -26.10
C SER A 297 -67.09 -6.79 -25.92
N ALA A 298 -66.72 -5.52 -26.07
CA ALA A 298 -67.64 -4.38 -25.98
C ALA A 298 -67.94 -3.69 -27.33
N THR A 299 -67.56 -4.30 -28.46
CA THR A 299 -67.74 -3.71 -29.81
C THR A 299 -68.48 -4.64 -30.78
N ALA A 300 -69.45 -5.40 -30.28
CA ALA A 300 -70.37 -6.19 -31.11
C ALA A 300 -71.78 -6.20 -30.48
N SER A 301 -72.46 -5.04 -30.49
CA SER A 301 -73.89 -4.91 -30.20
C SER A 301 -74.35 -3.45 -30.45
N ARG A 302 -74.37 -3.02 -31.71
CA ARG A 302 -75.20 -1.89 -32.19
C ARG A 302 -75.38 -2.01 -33.71
N SER A 303 -76.38 -2.80 -34.08
CA SER A 303 -77.27 -2.59 -35.23
C SER A 303 -78.66 -2.90 -34.74
#